data_AF-A0A441LNH1-F1
#
_entry.id   AF-A0A441LNH1-F1
#
_cell.length_a   1.000
_cell.length_b   1.000
_cell.length_c   1.000
_cell.angle_alpha   90.00
_cell.angle_beta   90.00
_cell.angle_gamma   90.00
#
_symmetry.space_group_name_H-M   'P 1'
#
loop_
_entity.id
_entity.type
_entity.pdbx_description
1 polymer ?
#
loop_
_entity_poly.entity_id
_entity_poly.type
_entity_poly.pdbx_seq_one_letter_code
_entity_poly.pdbx_strand_id
1 'polypeptide(L)'
;MGAHGDQGYSVRRFAAGADVGVLTDMLDSKAIRKTVSEELHARLGAKWFKLDTAKLVVVSADNLTDFIIEFDCYADRRYGAYDCSLAAVFKWKKFAKSYKEFSAWYELKDPSSVQFKTKNSEQLNAQFLSVAFDGIDSGFVSGRGPFWVANEQNLDAFIAQCVDDLDGKVGRWIKRWFTWRSALDVMNGNKSLCGTWRDHAYFCLLEQVHGREAACSWVGGLDRANWPEYQAAQVEYLRSQVCSVGAARP
;
A
#
# COMPACT_ATOMS: atom_id res chain seq x y z
N MET A 1 0.78 44.21 -32.06
CA MET A 1 0.19 44.80 -30.84
C MET A 1 -1.18 44.19 -30.62
N GLY A 2 -1.50 43.76 -29.39
CA GLY A 2 -2.76 43.13 -28.94
C GLY A 2 -2.59 41.62 -28.68
N ALA A 3 -2.04 41.17 -27.54
CA ALA A 3 -2.68 40.98 -26.20
C ALA A 3 -3.77 39.88 -26.23
N HIS A 4 -3.43 38.63 -25.88
CA HIS A 4 -3.58 37.97 -24.57
C HIS A 4 -5.03 37.87 -24.05
N GLY A 5 -5.51 36.64 -23.93
CA GLY A 5 -6.73 36.26 -23.21
C GLY A 5 -6.48 34.95 -22.45
N ASP A 6 -5.92 35.10 -21.25
CA ASP A 6 -5.63 34.05 -20.26
C ASP A 6 -6.92 33.46 -19.70
N GLN A 7 -7.06 32.14 -19.68
CA GLN A 7 -8.12 31.43 -18.95
C GLN A 7 -7.66 31.23 -17.49
N GLY A 8 -8.08 32.15 -16.62
CA GLY A 8 -7.80 32.09 -15.18
C GLY A 8 -8.60 31.02 -14.45
N TYR A 9 -7.89 30.20 -13.65
CA TYR A 9 -8.46 29.28 -12.68
C TYR A 9 -9.10 30.05 -11.49
N SER A 10 -10.20 29.51 -10.96
CA SER A 10 -10.90 30.05 -9.78
C SER A 10 -10.10 29.83 -8.49
N VAL A 11 -9.38 30.88 -8.05
CA VAL A 11 -8.81 30.95 -6.69
C VAL A 11 -9.94 31.26 -5.70
N ARG A 12 -10.30 30.29 -4.84
CA ARG A 12 -11.14 30.60 -3.66
C ARG A 12 -10.31 31.43 -2.68
N ARG A 13 -10.50 32.75 -2.70
CA ARG A 13 -10.12 33.64 -1.60
C ARG A 13 -11.10 33.41 -0.45
N PHE A 14 -10.65 32.85 0.66
CA PHE A 14 -11.43 32.87 1.89
C PHE A 14 -11.47 34.31 2.43
N ALA A 15 -12.68 34.73 2.81
CA ALA A 15 -12.99 36.10 3.20
C ALA A 15 -12.17 36.55 4.42
N ALA A 16 -11.49 37.69 4.29
CA ALA A 16 -10.91 38.40 5.41
C ALA A 16 -12.04 39.09 6.19
N GLY A 17 -12.21 38.71 7.45
CA GLY A 17 -13.11 39.39 8.39
C GLY A 17 -14.28 38.54 8.87
N ALA A 18 -14.00 37.59 9.75
CA ALA A 18 -14.96 37.06 10.71
C ALA A 18 -14.22 36.70 12.01
N ASP A 19 -14.89 36.96 13.13
CA ASP A 19 -14.41 36.94 14.51
C ASP A 19 -13.32 35.91 14.88
N VAL A 20 -12.34 36.41 15.64
CA VAL A 20 -11.18 35.72 16.24
C VAL A 20 -11.60 34.72 17.35
N GLY A 21 -12.80 34.12 17.27
CA GLY A 21 -13.41 33.42 18.40
C GLY A 21 -13.99 32.03 18.15
N VAL A 22 -14.21 31.57 16.91
CA VAL A 22 -15.12 30.40 16.71
C VAL A 22 -14.67 29.35 15.66
N LEU A 23 -13.52 29.48 14.99
CA LEU A 23 -13.09 28.49 13.98
C LEU A 23 -11.63 28.04 14.11
N THR A 24 -11.18 27.74 15.33
CA THR A 24 -10.20 26.65 15.46
C THR A 24 -10.97 25.34 15.41
N ASP A 25 -11.42 24.93 14.22
CA ASP A 25 -11.74 23.52 13.97
C ASP A 25 -10.43 22.78 14.22
N MET A 26 -10.31 22.24 15.42
CA MET A 26 -9.05 21.71 15.92
C MET A 26 -8.64 20.57 15.00
N LEU A 27 -7.57 20.76 14.21
CA LEU A 27 -7.03 19.74 13.33
C LEU A 27 -6.90 18.44 14.14
N ASP A 28 -7.75 17.49 13.80
CA ASP A 28 -7.70 16.15 14.34
C ASP A 28 -7.32 15.16 13.25
N SER A 29 -6.89 13.96 13.66
CA SER A 29 -6.48 12.91 12.73
C SER A 29 -7.57 12.56 11.71
N LYS A 30 -8.85 12.67 12.07
CA LYS A 30 -9.97 12.37 11.16
C LYS A 30 -10.15 13.50 10.14
N ALA A 31 -10.09 14.75 10.59
CA ALA A 31 -10.15 15.93 9.72
C ALA A 31 -8.99 15.93 8.72
N ILE A 32 -7.75 15.73 9.18
CA ILE A 32 -6.55 15.64 8.32
C ILE A 32 -6.74 14.59 7.23
N ARG A 33 -7.08 13.35 7.60
CA ARG A 33 -7.23 12.25 6.64
C ARG A 33 -8.33 12.50 5.63
N LYS A 34 -9.44 13.10 6.08
CA LYS A 34 -10.56 13.48 5.21
C LYS A 34 -10.12 14.55 4.21
N THR A 35 -9.54 15.65 4.69
CA THR A 35 -9.08 16.75 3.84
C THR A 35 -8.05 16.29 2.82
N VAL A 36 -7.06 15.48 3.22
CA VAL A 36 -6.08 14.90 2.30
C VAL A 36 -6.79 14.08 1.20
N SER A 37 -7.75 13.24 1.57
CA SER A 37 -8.47 12.41 0.59
C SER A 37 -9.28 13.24 -0.40
N GLU A 38 -10.02 14.25 0.09
CA GLU A 38 -10.84 15.13 -0.75
C GLU A 38 -9.98 15.96 -1.70
N GLU A 39 -8.90 16.54 -1.20
CA GLU A 39 -7.98 17.36 -2.01
C GLU A 39 -7.22 16.54 -3.05
N LEU A 40 -6.78 15.32 -2.71
CA LEU A 40 -6.14 14.44 -3.69
C LEU A 40 -7.11 14.00 -4.77
N HIS A 41 -8.37 13.70 -4.43
CA HIS A 41 -9.42 13.47 -5.43
C HIS A 41 -9.65 14.69 -6.32
N ALA A 42 -9.75 15.89 -5.74
CA ALA A 42 -10.00 17.12 -6.48
C ALA A 42 -8.86 17.47 -7.44
N ARG A 43 -7.60 17.33 -7.01
CA ARG A 43 -6.41 17.74 -7.77
C ARG A 43 -5.98 16.71 -8.81
N LEU A 44 -6.07 15.41 -8.48
CA LEU A 44 -5.59 14.34 -9.37
C LEU A 44 -6.73 13.68 -10.15
N GLY A 45 -7.94 13.60 -9.57
CA GLY A 45 -9.14 13.09 -10.23
C GLY A 45 -8.93 11.73 -10.90
N ALA A 46 -9.58 11.55 -12.05
CA ALA A 46 -9.56 10.31 -12.83
C ALA A 46 -8.18 9.96 -13.42
N LYS A 47 -7.17 10.83 -13.31
CA LYS A 47 -5.78 10.48 -13.65
C LYS A 47 -5.24 9.40 -12.71
N TRP A 48 -5.67 9.44 -11.44
CA TRP A 48 -5.18 8.54 -10.40
C TRP A 48 -6.26 7.74 -9.72
N PHE A 49 -7.49 8.25 -9.57
CA PHE A 49 -8.50 7.64 -8.69
C PHE A 49 -9.81 7.31 -9.40
N LYS A 50 -10.49 6.30 -8.87
CA LYS A 50 -11.89 6.03 -9.18
C LYS A 50 -12.77 7.09 -8.51
N LEU A 51 -13.58 7.79 -9.29
CA LEU A 51 -14.38 8.94 -8.83
C LEU A 51 -15.68 8.56 -8.11
N ASP A 52 -16.05 7.29 -8.11
CA ASP A 52 -17.30 6.77 -7.54
C ASP A 52 -17.17 6.37 -6.06
N THR A 53 -15.98 6.51 -5.47
CA THR A 53 -15.74 6.13 -4.07
C THR A 53 -15.06 7.25 -3.29
N ALA A 54 -15.44 7.41 -2.03
CA ALA A 54 -14.75 8.32 -1.10
C ALA A 54 -13.32 7.86 -0.76
N LYS A 55 -12.94 6.62 -1.12
CA LYS A 55 -11.60 6.08 -0.91
C LYS A 55 -10.69 6.50 -2.05
N LEU A 56 -9.41 6.67 -1.78
CA LEU A 56 -8.37 6.89 -2.78
C LEU A 56 -8.01 5.57 -3.47
N VAL A 57 -8.98 4.97 -4.19
CA VAL A 57 -8.77 3.73 -4.96
C VAL A 57 -8.14 4.09 -6.29
N VAL A 58 -6.96 3.56 -6.57
CA VAL A 58 -6.25 3.85 -7.82
C VAL A 58 -7.03 3.30 -9.02
N VAL A 59 -7.22 4.13 -10.04
CA VAL A 59 -7.71 3.69 -11.35
C VAL A 59 -6.54 3.19 -12.19
N SER A 60 -6.70 2.00 -12.77
CA SER A 60 -5.74 1.44 -13.72
C SER A 60 -6.52 1.03 -14.96
N ALA A 61 -6.38 1.84 -16.02
CA ALA A 61 -7.13 1.68 -17.27
C ALA A 61 -6.80 0.37 -18.00
N ASP A 62 -5.58 -0.14 -17.80
CA ASP A 62 -5.03 -1.31 -18.49
C ASP A 62 -4.64 -2.44 -17.52
N ASN A 63 -5.27 -2.50 -16.34
CA ASN A 63 -4.81 -3.37 -15.24
C ASN A 63 -4.80 -4.85 -15.67
N LEU A 64 -3.62 -5.39 -15.95
CA LEU A 64 -3.43 -6.81 -16.23
C LEU A 64 -3.28 -7.61 -14.93
N THR A 65 -3.53 -6.99 -13.77
CA THR A 65 -3.54 -7.62 -12.46
C THR A 65 -4.90 -7.50 -11.79
N ASP A 66 -5.16 -8.33 -10.79
CA ASP A 66 -6.32 -8.24 -9.90
C ASP A 66 -5.98 -7.54 -8.57
N PHE A 67 -4.90 -6.76 -8.52
CA PHE A 67 -4.59 -5.91 -7.38
C PHE A 67 -5.63 -4.80 -7.25
N ILE A 68 -6.08 -4.57 -6.02
CA ILE A 68 -6.75 -3.33 -5.63
C ILE A 68 -5.71 -2.49 -4.89
N ILE A 69 -5.41 -1.32 -5.41
CA ILE A 69 -4.44 -0.38 -4.82
C ILE A 69 -5.22 0.78 -4.23
N GLU A 70 -5.05 1.00 -2.93
CA GLU A 70 -5.67 2.10 -2.19
C GLU A 70 -4.57 2.95 -1.56
N PHE A 71 -4.80 4.26 -1.44
CA PHE A 71 -3.96 5.10 -0.61
C PHE A 71 -4.61 5.30 0.75
N ASP A 72 -3.83 5.07 1.80
CA ASP A 72 -4.25 5.29 3.18
C ASP A 72 -3.37 6.39 3.80
N CYS A 73 -4.01 7.33 4.47
CA CYS A 73 -3.35 8.45 5.13
C CYS A 73 -3.26 8.15 6.62
N TYR A 74 -2.05 8.08 7.15
CA TYR A 74 -1.79 8.05 8.58
C TYR A 74 -1.62 9.47 9.09
N ALA A 75 -2.15 9.73 10.28
CA ALA A 75 -2.05 11.01 10.97
C ALA A 75 -2.02 10.74 12.47
N ASP A 76 -0.83 10.44 12.99
CA ASP A 76 -0.62 10.01 14.37
C ASP A 76 -0.17 11.18 15.23
N ARG A 77 -0.93 11.47 16.30
CA ARG A 77 -0.59 12.59 17.19
C ARG A 77 0.67 12.28 17.99
N ARG A 78 1.72 13.09 17.84
CA ARG A 78 2.96 13.03 18.63
C ARG A 78 3.52 14.42 18.86
N TYR A 79 4.10 14.65 20.04
CA TYR A 79 4.80 15.89 20.38
C TYR A 79 4.01 17.19 20.09
N GLY A 80 2.69 17.17 20.23
CA GLY A 80 1.83 18.34 19.97
C GLY A 80 1.45 18.58 18.49
N ALA A 81 1.93 17.75 17.56
CA ALA A 81 1.59 17.78 16.13
C ALA A 81 1.11 16.40 15.66
N TYR A 82 0.81 16.27 14.36
CA TYR A 82 0.51 14.98 13.71
C TYR A 82 1.65 14.57 12.81
N ASP A 83 2.19 13.37 13.02
CA ASP A 83 3.08 12.68 12.09
C ASP A 83 2.22 12.12 10.96
N CYS A 84 2.33 12.73 9.77
CA CYS A 84 1.51 12.40 8.62
C CYS A 84 2.32 11.64 7.57
N SER A 85 1.73 10.58 7.04
CA SER A 85 2.30 9.84 5.92
C SER A 85 1.18 9.27 5.04
N LEU A 86 1.46 9.16 3.75
CA LEU A 86 0.60 8.47 2.80
C LEU A 86 1.24 7.12 2.45
N ALA A 87 0.45 6.05 2.41
CA ALA A 87 0.91 4.72 2.07
C ALA A 87 0.10 4.12 0.92
N ALA A 88 0.79 3.43 0.02
CA ALA A 88 0.15 2.60 -0.99
C ALA A 88 -0.13 1.21 -0.41
N VAL A 89 -1.41 0.87 -0.28
CA VAL A 89 -1.90 -0.41 0.24
C VAL A 89 -2.41 -1.25 -0.93
N PHE A 90 -1.71 -2.35 -1.20
CA PHE A 90 -2.06 -3.33 -2.21
C PHE A 90 -2.84 -4.46 -1.56
N LYS A 91 -4.01 -4.72 -2.09
CA LYS A 91 -4.87 -5.83 -1.69
C LYS A 91 -4.97 -6.83 -2.82
N TRP A 92 -4.87 -8.10 -2.48
CA TRP A 92 -4.92 -9.18 -3.46
C TRP A 92 -5.71 -10.37 -2.94
N LYS A 93 -6.88 -10.63 -3.53
CA LYS A 93 -7.81 -11.67 -3.07
C LYS A 93 -7.22 -13.08 -3.15
N LYS A 94 -6.47 -13.39 -4.21
CA LYS A 94 -5.83 -14.72 -4.37
C LYS A 94 -4.80 -14.96 -3.26
N PHE A 95 -3.92 -13.99 -3.01
CA PHE A 95 -2.96 -14.06 -1.91
C PHE A 95 -3.67 -14.17 -0.56
N ALA A 96 -4.68 -13.32 -0.31
CA ALA A 96 -5.46 -13.32 0.91
C ALA A 96 -6.03 -14.70 1.26
N LYS A 97 -6.62 -15.37 0.26
CA LYS A 97 -7.15 -16.72 0.42
C LYS A 97 -6.03 -17.71 0.78
N SER A 98 -4.94 -17.72 -0.01
CA SER A 98 -3.84 -18.65 0.20
C SER A 98 -3.12 -18.44 1.55
N TYR A 99 -2.94 -17.19 1.96
CA TYR A 99 -2.33 -16.85 3.24
C TYR A 99 -3.21 -17.22 4.44
N LYS A 100 -4.54 -17.11 4.29
CA LYS A 100 -5.50 -17.60 5.30
C LYS A 100 -5.40 -19.12 5.48
N GLU A 101 -5.26 -19.86 4.38
CA GLU A 101 -5.07 -21.32 4.42
C GLU A 101 -3.74 -21.69 5.09
N PHE A 102 -2.66 -20.95 4.80
CA PHE A 102 -1.39 -21.10 5.51
C PHE A 102 -1.52 -20.83 7.01
N SER A 103 -2.15 -19.71 7.38
CA SER A 103 -2.30 -19.31 8.78
C SER A 103 -3.08 -20.35 9.58
N ALA A 104 -4.18 -20.89 9.03
CA ALA A 104 -4.94 -21.97 9.64
C ALA A 104 -4.11 -23.26 9.80
N TRP A 105 -3.28 -23.60 8.82
CA TRP A 105 -2.37 -24.75 8.91
C TRP A 105 -1.28 -24.53 9.96
N TYR A 106 -0.70 -23.33 10.04
CA TYR A 106 0.36 -23.02 10.99
C TYR A 106 -0.14 -23.03 12.43
N GLU A 107 -1.36 -22.52 12.69
CA GLU A 107 -2.00 -22.59 14.01
C GLU A 107 -2.17 -24.02 14.54
N LEU A 108 -2.40 -25.00 13.65
CA LEU A 108 -2.48 -26.41 14.05
C LEU A 108 -1.11 -27.01 14.41
N LYS A 109 -0.04 -26.50 13.80
CA LYS A 109 1.34 -26.95 14.07
C LYS A 109 1.95 -26.32 15.31
N ASP A 110 1.68 -25.06 15.53
CA ASP A 110 2.11 -24.33 16.71
C ASP A 110 0.92 -23.60 17.35
N PRO A 111 0.20 -24.23 18.28
CA PRO A 111 -0.91 -23.61 19.00
C PRO A 111 -0.50 -22.38 19.85
N SER A 112 0.79 -22.17 20.11
CA SER A 112 1.28 -20.98 20.82
C SER A 112 1.40 -19.74 19.91
N SER A 113 1.35 -19.94 18.59
CA SER A 113 1.33 -18.88 17.56
C SER A 113 0.03 -18.05 17.52
N VAL A 114 -0.93 -18.35 18.41
CA VAL A 114 -2.17 -17.58 18.66
C VAL A 114 -1.92 -16.08 18.89
N GLN A 115 -0.67 -15.66 19.14
CA GLN A 115 -0.25 -14.25 19.19
C GLN A 115 -0.51 -13.47 17.88
N PHE A 116 -0.68 -14.14 16.73
CA PHE A 116 -1.12 -13.50 15.48
C PHE A 116 -2.64 -13.21 15.44
N LYS A 117 -3.42 -13.57 16.48
CA LYS A 117 -4.88 -13.33 16.55
C LYS A 117 -5.27 -11.93 17.02
N THR A 118 -4.33 -11.10 17.50
CA THR A 118 -4.68 -9.82 18.14
C THR A 118 -4.54 -8.61 17.21
N LYS A 119 -5.71 -7.98 16.96
CA LYS A 119 -6.02 -6.72 16.25
C LYS A 119 -6.15 -6.79 14.73
N ASN A 120 -7.41 -6.75 14.26
CA ASN A 120 -7.83 -6.56 12.87
C ASN A 120 -7.26 -7.56 11.85
N SER A 121 -7.20 -8.85 12.18
CA SER A 121 -6.76 -9.90 11.25
C SER A 121 -7.54 -9.88 9.93
N GLU A 122 -8.82 -9.50 9.93
CA GLU A 122 -9.60 -9.34 8.69
C GLU A 122 -9.08 -8.23 7.76
N GLN A 123 -8.48 -7.15 8.30
CA GLN A 123 -7.85 -6.10 7.49
C GLN A 123 -6.48 -6.52 6.94
N LEU A 124 -5.68 -7.24 7.75
CA LEU A 124 -4.38 -7.78 7.31
C LEU A 124 -4.52 -8.93 6.32
N ASN A 125 -5.59 -9.74 6.44
CA ASN A 125 -5.82 -10.89 5.58
C ASN A 125 -6.01 -10.51 4.11
N ALA A 126 -6.46 -9.30 3.80
CA ALA A 126 -6.57 -8.82 2.41
C ALA A 126 -5.33 -8.08 1.91
N GLN A 127 -4.44 -7.65 2.80
CA GLN A 127 -3.31 -6.78 2.49
C GLN A 127 -2.11 -7.62 2.02
N PHE A 128 -1.81 -7.51 0.74
CA PHE A 128 -0.64 -8.12 0.13
C PHE A 128 0.64 -7.34 0.49
N LEU A 129 0.57 -6.02 0.39
CA LEU A 129 1.69 -5.11 0.59
C LEU A 129 1.17 -3.75 1.10
N SER A 130 1.88 -3.10 2.02
CA SER A 130 1.70 -1.68 2.34
C SER A 130 3.07 -1.01 2.39
N VAL A 131 3.21 0.11 1.70
CA VAL A 131 4.46 0.86 1.63
C VAL A 131 4.19 2.35 1.73
N ALA A 132 4.83 3.02 2.68
CA ALA A 132 4.81 4.47 2.79
C ALA A 132 5.47 5.14 1.57
N PHE A 133 4.93 6.27 1.13
CA PHE A 133 5.44 7.04 -0.01
C PHE A 133 6.91 7.42 0.17
N ASP A 134 7.31 7.77 1.39
CA ASP A 134 8.70 8.12 1.71
C ASP A 134 9.68 6.95 1.55
N GLY A 135 9.21 5.73 1.81
CA GLY A 135 9.99 4.52 1.53
C GLY A 135 10.19 4.31 0.03
N ILE A 136 9.14 4.58 -0.77
CA ILE A 136 9.19 4.44 -2.23
C ILE A 136 10.10 5.52 -2.84
N ASP A 137 9.92 6.78 -2.43
CA ASP A 137 10.67 7.91 -2.95
C ASP A 137 12.18 7.78 -2.66
N SER A 138 12.54 7.36 -1.44
CA SER A 138 13.93 7.11 -1.06
C SER A 138 14.54 5.85 -1.69
N GLY A 139 13.76 5.04 -2.42
CA GLY A 139 14.23 3.76 -2.95
C GLY A 139 14.56 2.75 -1.85
N PHE A 140 13.88 2.83 -0.71
CA PHE A 140 13.95 1.87 0.41
C PHE A 140 15.27 1.83 1.19
N VAL A 141 16.15 2.83 1.04
CA VAL A 141 17.45 2.90 1.74
C VAL A 141 17.34 3.65 3.07
N SER A 142 16.73 4.84 3.03
CA SER A 142 16.51 5.69 4.19
C SER A 142 15.31 6.58 3.87
N GLY A 143 14.16 6.32 4.51
CA GLY A 143 12.95 7.11 4.28
C GLY A 143 13.19 8.60 4.49
N ARG A 144 12.37 9.44 3.85
CA ARG A 144 12.29 10.85 4.24
C ARG A 144 11.89 10.95 5.72
N GLY A 145 12.32 12.01 6.40
CA GLY A 145 11.91 12.28 7.78
C GLY A 145 10.39 12.44 7.88
N PRO A 146 9.81 12.31 9.10
CA PRO A 146 8.37 12.45 9.31
C PRO A 146 7.87 13.82 8.83
N PHE A 147 6.67 13.84 8.24
CA PHE A 147 6.01 15.08 7.85
C PHE A 147 5.08 15.55 8.97
N TRP A 148 5.46 16.63 9.65
CA TRP A 148 4.72 17.15 10.79
C TRP A 148 3.63 18.15 10.36
N VAL A 149 2.38 17.87 10.72
CA VAL A 149 1.24 18.76 10.52
C VAL A 149 0.80 19.34 11.87
N ALA A 150 1.04 20.63 12.07
CA ALA A 150 0.62 21.35 13.27
C ALA A 150 -0.49 22.38 12.99
N ASN A 151 -0.65 22.79 11.73
CA ASN A 151 -1.63 23.77 11.27
C ASN A 151 -2.05 23.50 9.80
N GLU A 152 -2.98 24.30 9.29
CA GLU A 152 -3.52 24.16 7.93
C GLU A 152 -2.45 24.37 6.86
N GLN A 153 -1.51 25.29 7.06
CA GLN A 153 -0.41 25.52 6.13
C GLN A 153 0.49 24.28 5.99
N ASN A 154 0.76 23.56 7.09
CA ASN A 154 1.48 22.30 7.03
C ASN A 154 0.67 21.22 6.30
N LEU A 155 -0.65 21.19 6.52
CA LEU A 155 -1.54 20.25 5.84
C LEU A 155 -1.54 20.47 4.32
N ASP A 156 -1.63 21.72 3.87
CA ASP A 156 -1.54 22.07 2.45
C ASP A 156 -0.19 21.68 1.83
N ALA A 157 0.91 21.90 2.55
CA ALA A 157 2.24 21.49 2.12
C ALA A 157 2.37 19.96 2.02
N PHE A 158 1.78 19.22 2.97
CA PHE A 158 1.74 17.75 2.93
C PHE A 158 0.97 17.25 1.70
N ILE A 159 -0.18 17.84 1.41
CA ILE A 159 -1.00 17.50 0.24
C ILE A 159 -0.25 17.80 -1.07
N ALA A 160 0.41 18.96 -1.15
CA ALA A 160 1.23 19.32 -2.31
C ALA A 160 2.36 18.31 -2.54
N GLN A 161 3.07 17.91 -1.49
CA GLN A 161 4.10 16.87 -1.59
C GLN A 161 3.52 15.53 -2.08
N CYS A 162 2.34 15.12 -1.58
CA CYS A 162 1.69 13.89 -2.02
C CYS A 162 1.35 13.92 -3.52
N VAL A 163 0.92 15.08 -4.04
CA VAL A 163 0.67 15.29 -5.48
C VAL A 163 1.98 15.16 -6.27
N ASP A 164 3.05 15.83 -5.83
CA ASP A 164 4.36 15.79 -6.48
C ASP A 164 4.96 14.38 -6.49
N ASP A 165 4.80 13.63 -5.40
CA ASP A 165 5.23 12.24 -5.30
C ASP A 165 4.54 11.34 -6.34
N LEU A 166 3.21 11.51 -6.49
CA LEU A 166 2.40 10.78 -7.46
C LEU A 166 2.69 11.16 -8.91
N ASP A 167 3.10 12.39 -9.18
CA ASP A 167 3.59 12.79 -10.50
C ASP A 167 5.05 12.40 -10.73
N GLY A 168 5.78 12.14 -9.65
CA GLY A 168 7.18 11.78 -9.63
C GLY A 168 7.46 10.27 -9.55
N LYS A 169 8.46 9.95 -8.73
CA LYS A 169 9.03 8.61 -8.61
C LYS A 169 8.05 7.62 -7.97
N VAL A 170 7.28 8.07 -6.98
CA VAL A 170 6.30 7.22 -6.28
C VAL A 170 5.23 6.75 -7.25
N GLY A 171 4.65 7.67 -8.03
CA GLY A 171 3.66 7.30 -9.04
C GLY A 171 4.18 6.33 -10.10
N ARG A 172 5.41 6.55 -10.61
CA ARG A 172 6.05 5.60 -11.53
C ARG A 172 6.23 4.22 -10.91
N TRP A 173 6.62 4.16 -9.64
CA TRP A 173 6.77 2.89 -8.93
C TRP A 173 5.42 2.17 -8.76
N ILE A 174 4.35 2.89 -8.39
CA ILE A 174 3.00 2.30 -8.25
C ILE A 174 2.53 1.70 -9.58
N LYS A 175 2.71 2.42 -10.69
CA LYS A 175 2.32 1.94 -12.04
C LYS A 175 3.02 0.65 -12.45
N ARG A 176 4.20 0.33 -11.90
CA ARG A 176 4.88 -0.95 -12.15
C ARG A 176 4.09 -2.16 -11.65
N TRP A 177 3.12 -1.96 -10.76
CA TRP A 177 2.25 -3.04 -10.26
C TRP A 177 1.03 -3.29 -11.14
N PHE A 178 0.82 -2.54 -12.22
CA PHE A 178 -0.34 -2.71 -13.10
C PHE A 178 -0.24 -3.92 -14.05
N THR A 179 0.92 -4.59 -14.09
CA THR A 179 1.09 -5.84 -14.84
C THR A 179 1.82 -6.88 -13.99
N TRP A 180 1.47 -8.15 -14.19
CA TRP A 180 2.05 -9.25 -13.41
C TRP A 180 3.58 -9.32 -13.52
N ARG A 181 4.11 -9.21 -14.75
CA ARG A 181 5.54 -9.29 -15.00
C ARG A 181 6.31 -8.18 -14.28
N SER A 182 5.85 -6.94 -14.43
CA SER A 182 6.50 -5.80 -13.77
C SER A 182 6.34 -5.84 -12.25
N ALA A 183 5.21 -6.34 -11.71
CA ALA A 183 5.04 -6.55 -10.27
C ALA A 183 6.05 -7.57 -9.71
N LEU A 184 6.27 -8.68 -10.43
CA LEU A 184 7.29 -9.66 -10.07
C LEU A 184 8.70 -9.05 -10.14
N ASP A 185 9.00 -8.25 -11.16
CA ASP A 185 10.29 -7.53 -11.26
C ASP A 185 10.53 -6.57 -10.09
N VAL A 186 9.47 -5.91 -9.60
CA VAL A 186 9.55 -5.07 -8.38
C VAL A 186 9.90 -5.94 -7.16
N MET A 187 9.25 -7.09 -6.99
CA MET A 187 9.56 -8.02 -5.90
C MET A 187 10.97 -8.60 -6.01
N ASN A 188 11.45 -8.90 -7.22
CA ASN A 188 12.83 -9.35 -7.46
C ASN A 188 13.85 -8.29 -7.04
N GLY A 189 13.57 -7.02 -7.35
CA GLY A 189 14.46 -5.89 -7.07
C GLY A 189 14.47 -5.43 -5.60
N ASN A 190 13.53 -5.88 -4.77
CA ASN A 190 13.48 -5.47 -3.36
C ASN A 190 13.10 -6.65 -2.44
N LYS A 191 14.08 -7.10 -1.65
CA LYS A 191 13.97 -8.24 -0.73
C LYS A 191 13.19 -7.97 0.55
N SER A 192 12.94 -6.72 0.92
CA SER A 192 12.20 -6.38 2.14
C SER A 192 10.70 -6.18 1.93
N LEU A 193 10.23 -6.13 0.67
CA LEU A 193 8.80 -6.05 0.36
C LEU A 193 8.05 -7.27 0.92
N CYS A 194 6.83 -7.01 1.38
CA CYS A 194 5.92 -7.96 2.04
C CYS A 194 6.41 -8.50 3.41
N GLY A 195 7.53 -8.00 3.93
CA GLY A 195 7.98 -8.27 5.30
C GLY A 195 8.03 -9.76 5.64
N THR A 196 7.31 -10.15 6.69
CA THR A 196 7.35 -11.50 7.23
C THR A 196 6.69 -12.56 6.34
N TRP A 197 5.75 -12.19 5.46
CA TRP A 197 5.04 -13.12 4.56
C TRP A 197 5.55 -13.08 3.11
N ARG A 198 6.77 -12.56 2.92
CA ARG A 198 7.36 -12.36 1.60
C ARG A 198 7.37 -13.61 0.72
N ASP A 199 7.81 -14.75 1.25
CA ASP A 199 8.01 -15.94 0.41
C ASP A 199 6.68 -16.47 -0.13
N HIS A 200 5.63 -16.39 0.68
CA HIS A 200 4.27 -16.71 0.26
C HIS A 200 3.74 -15.72 -0.79
N ALA A 201 3.95 -14.42 -0.57
CA ALA A 201 3.59 -13.37 -1.53
C ALA A 201 4.34 -13.54 -2.87
N TYR A 202 5.63 -13.84 -2.81
CA TYR A 202 6.48 -14.09 -3.97
C TYR A 202 6.03 -15.33 -4.73
N PHE A 203 5.73 -16.44 -4.03
CA PHE A 203 5.17 -17.64 -4.63
C PHE A 203 3.91 -17.33 -5.44
N CYS A 204 2.95 -16.63 -4.86
CA CYS A 204 1.70 -16.29 -5.54
C CYS A 204 1.96 -15.47 -6.81
N LEU A 205 2.85 -14.49 -6.75
CA LEU A 205 3.23 -13.68 -7.92
C LEU A 205 3.94 -14.51 -8.99
N LEU A 206 4.87 -15.36 -8.59
CA LEU A 206 5.62 -16.22 -9.49
C LEU A 206 4.68 -17.19 -10.21
N GLU A 207 3.72 -17.78 -9.48
CA GLU A 207 2.67 -18.63 -10.05
C GLU A 207 1.83 -17.86 -11.09
N GLN A 208 1.54 -16.59 -10.81
CA GLN A 208 0.73 -15.76 -11.69
C GLN A 208 1.45 -15.37 -12.98
N VAL A 209 2.77 -15.20 -12.95
CA VAL A 209 3.57 -14.81 -14.13
C VAL A 209 4.04 -16.02 -14.93
N HIS A 210 4.51 -17.07 -14.26
CA HIS A 210 5.21 -18.20 -14.89
C HIS A 210 4.49 -19.54 -14.74
N GLY A 211 3.33 -19.55 -14.08
CA GLY A 211 2.57 -20.77 -13.81
C GLY A 211 3.03 -21.51 -12.56
N ARG A 212 2.21 -22.45 -12.12
CA ARG A 212 2.39 -23.20 -10.87
C ARG A 212 3.65 -24.05 -10.87
N GLU A 213 4.02 -24.65 -12.00
CA GLU A 213 5.21 -25.50 -12.09
C GLU A 213 6.49 -24.71 -11.78
N ALA A 214 6.65 -23.52 -12.37
CA ALA A 214 7.78 -22.64 -12.08
C ALA A 214 7.80 -22.20 -10.61
N ALA A 215 6.63 -21.86 -10.04
CA ALA A 215 6.52 -21.48 -8.64
C ALA A 215 6.89 -22.62 -7.69
N CYS A 216 6.45 -23.84 -8.01
CA CYS A 216 6.76 -25.03 -7.24
C CYS A 216 8.23 -25.47 -7.38
N SER A 217 8.83 -25.27 -8.55
CA SER A 217 10.27 -25.47 -8.76
C SER A 217 11.08 -24.50 -7.90
N TRP A 218 10.73 -23.21 -7.90
CA TRP A 218 11.38 -22.19 -7.07
C TRP A 218 11.30 -22.53 -5.58
N VAL A 219 10.10 -22.83 -5.06
CA VAL A 219 9.97 -23.16 -3.64
C VAL A 219 10.68 -24.46 -3.30
N GLY A 220 10.78 -25.42 -4.22
CA GLY A 220 11.55 -26.65 -4.07
C GLY A 220 13.07 -26.43 -3.95
N GLY A 221 13.59 -25.35 -4.53
CA GLY A 221 15.01 -24.99 -4.49
C GLY A 221 15.47 -24.22 -3.24
N LEU A 222 14.55 -23.75 -2.39
CA LEU A 222 14.91 -22.97 -1.20
C LEU A 222 15.59 -23.82 -0.10
N ASP A 223 16.77 -23.42 0.36
CA ASP A 223 17.33 -23.95 1.59
C ASP A 223 16.86 -23.11 2.78
N ARG A 224 16.13 -23.77 3.69
CA ARG A 224 15.52 -23.17 4.88
C ARG A 224 16.31 -23.44 6.16
N ALA A 225 17.49 -24.06 6.05
CA ALA A 225 18.36 -24.28 7.20
C ALA A 225 18.64 -22.94 7.88
N ASN A 226 18.35 -22.86 9.18
CA ASN A 226 18.55 -21.68 10.04
C ASN A 226 17.65 -20.47 9.74
N TRP A 227 16.54 -20.65 9.02
CA TRP A 227 15.57 -19.57 8.84
C TRP A 227 14.74 -19.34 10.11
N PRO A 228 14.25 -18.10 10.34
CA PRO A 228 13.20 -17.84 11.32
C PRO A 228 12.03 -18.80 11.12
N GLU A 229 11.49 -19.32 12.23
CA GLU A 229 10.48 -20.38 12.23
C GLU A 229 9.27 -20.07 11.32
N TYR A 230 8.75 -18.84 11.41
CA TYR A 230 7.61 -18.40 10.61
C TYR A 230 7.88 -18.39 9.10
N GLN A 231 9.11 -18.06 8.68
CA GLN A 231 9.51 -18.09 7.27
C GLN A 231 9.73 -19.53 6.80
N ALA A 232 10.38 -20.35 7.62
CA ALA A 232 10.56 -21.78 7.34
C ALA A 232 9.21 -22.51 7.20
N ALA A 233 8.20 -22.11 7.99
CA ALA A 233 6.85 -22.65 7.95
C ALA A 233 6.09 -22.30 6.66
N GLN A 234 6.26 -21.08 6.12
CA GLN A 234 5.67 -20.70 4.82
C GLN A 234 6.17 -21.61 3.70
N VAL A 235 7.49 -21.79 3.60
CA VAL A 235 8.10 -22.66 2.59
C VAL A 235 7.62 -24.11 2.76
N GLU A 236 7.48 -24.58 4.00
CA GLU A 236 6.95 -25.92 4.28
C GLU A 236 5.51 -26.11 3.83
N TYR A 237 4.66 -25.14 4.14
CA TYR A 237 3.27 -25.14 3.74
C TYR A 237 3.15 -25.19 2.21
N LEU A 238 3.88 -24.31 1.51
CA LEU A 238 3.89 -24.29 0.05
C LEU A 238 4.36 -25.63 -0.53
N ARG A 239 5.43 -26.23 0.00
CA ARG A 239 5.91 -27.54 -0.48
C ARG A 239 4.93 -28.67 -0.22
N SER A 240 4.41 -28.76 1.00
CA SER A 240 3.63 -29.92 1.46
C SER A 240 2.15 -29.84 1.09
N GLN A 241 1.56 -28.64 1.10
CA GLN A 241 0.13 -28.42 0.91
C GLN A 241 -0.23 -27.85 -0.47
N VAL A 242 0.69 -27.15 -1.13
CA VAL A 242 0.40 -26.48 -2.41
C VAL A 242 1.07 -27.20 -3.58
N CYS A 243 2.35 -27.55 -3.46
CA CYS A 243 3.15 -28.12 -4.54
C CYS A 243 3.23 -29.65 -4.53
N SER A 244 2.69 -30.32 -3.51
CA SER A 244 2.67 -31.78 -3.47
C SER A 244 1.67 -32.35 -4.48
N VAL A 245 1.97 -33.55 -4.99
CA VAL A 245 1.21 -34.23 -6.06
C VAL A 245 -0.28 -34.44 -5.71
N GLY A 246 -0.64 -34.41 -4.42
CA GLY A 246 -2.03 -34.53 -3.93
C GLY A 246 -2.82 -33.22 -3.87
N ALA A 247 -2.17 -32.06 -3.98
CA ALA A 247 -2.82 -30.75 -3.91
C ALA A 247 -3.45 -30.28 -5.24
N ALA A 248 -3.21 -31.03 -6.31
CA ALA A 248 -3.82 -30.83 -7.62
C ALA A 248 -5.14 -31.61 -7.72
N ARG A 249 -6.17 -31.19 -6.98
CA ARG A 249 -7.56 -31.54 -7.34
C ARG A 249 -8.43 -30.28 -7.37
N PRO A 250 -9.28 -30.13 -8.40
CA PRO A 250 -10.11 -28.95 -8.61
C PRO A 250 -11.14 -28.75 -7.51
#